data_AF-A0A3D5D499-F1
#
_entry.id   AF-A0A3D5D499-F1
#
_cell.length_a   1.000
_cell.length_b   1.000
_cell.length_c   1.000
_cell.angle_alpha   90.00
_cell.angle_beta   90.00
_cell.angle_gamma   90.00
#
_symmetry.space_group_name_H-M   'P 1'
#
loop_
_entity.id
_entity.type
_entity.pdbx_description
1 polymer ?
#
loop_
_entity_poly.entity_id
_entity_poly.type
_entity_poly.pdbx_seq_one_letter_code
_entity_poly.pdbx_strand_id
1 'polypeptide(L)'
;MRMRKILLCLCILQLSLTSGTAEPWKTMKLWPGKAPGEKSDIGPESERPPRPGQRKVIRIQNVSTPTLSVYRPKQPNGTAVVICPGGGYTILAWDLEGTEVAEWLNSFGVTAV
;
A
#
# COMPACT_ATOMS: atom_id res chain seq x y z
N MET A 1 -58.79 7.84 16.61
CA MET A 1 -57.60 7.86 17.50
C MET A 1 -56.36 7.62 16.65
N ARG A 2 -55.48 8.62 16.51
CA ARG A 2 -54.25 8.58 15.69
C ARG A 2 -53.16 7.82 16.46
N MET A 3 -52.71 6.68 15.95
CA MET A 3 -51.52 5.97 16.45
C MET A 3 -50.25 6.78 16.10
N ARG A 4 -49.54 7.23 17.13
CA ARG A 4 -48.20 7.84 17.03
C ARG A 4 -47.21 6.75 16.58
N LYS A 5 -46.63 6.91 15.38
CA LYS A 5 -45.46 6.13 14.95
C LYS A 5 -44.27 6.61 15.78
N ILE A 6 -43.90 5.83 16.79
CA ILE A 6 -42.67 6.02 17.56
C ILE A 6 -41.52 5.63 16.62
N LEU A 7 -40.88 6.65 16.03
CA LEU A 7 -39.69 6.51 15.20
C LEU A 7 -38.51 6.28 16.15
N LEU A 8 -38.25 5.01 16.48
CA LEU A 8 -37.10 4.62 17.29
C LEU A 8 -35.83 4.82 16.45
N CYS A 9 -35.09 5.87 16.76
CA CYS A 9 -33.80 6.19 16.15
C CYS A 9 -32.76 5.15 16.59
N LEU A 10 -32.57 4.10 15.78
CA LEU A 10 -31.54 3.08 16.01
C LEU A 10 -30.20 3.63 15.47
N CYS A 11 -29.49 4.42 16.27
CA CYS A 11 -28.10 4.79 15.99
C CYS A 11 -27.22 3.55 16.16
N ILE A 12 -26.98 2.82 15.07
CA ILE A 12 -26.01 1.73 15.02
C ILE A 12 -24.62 2.37 15.05
N LEU A 13 -23.98 2.37 16.22
CA LEU A 13 -22.59 2.74 16.38
C LEU A 13 -21.72 1.60 15.82
N GLN A 14 -21.46 1.61 14.52
CA GLN A 14 -20.51 0.68 13.89
C GLN A 14 -19.09 1.12 14.27
N LEU A 15 -18.53 0.47 15.28
CA LEU A 15 -17.12 0.57 15.62
C LEU A 15 -16.34 -0.28 14.60
N SER A 16 -16.00 0.30 13.45
CA SER A 16 -15.14 -0.34 12.47
C SER A 16 -13.72 -0.43 13.03
N LEU A 17 -13.27 -1.64 13.42
CA LEU A 17 -11.85 -1.92 13.61
C LEU A 17 -11.19 -1.87 12.23
N THR A 18 -10.71 -0.70 11.84
CA THR A 18 -9.83 -0.56 10.68
C THR A 18 -8.49 -1.18 11.06
N SER A 19 -8.23 -2.42 10.60
CA SER A 19 -6.86 -2.91 10.45
C SER A 19 -6.24 -2.09 9.33
N GLY A 20 -5.68 -0.92 9.68
CA GLY A 20 -5.07 -0.02 8.71
C GLY A 20 -3.70 -0.57 8.33
N THR A 21 -3.56 -1.06 7.11
CA THR A 21 -2.27 -1.03 6.43
C THR A 21 -1.77 0.41 6.45
N ALA A 22 -0.49 0.62 6.76
CA ALA A 22 0.06 1.96 6.71
C ALA A 22 -0.04 2.47 5.27
N GLU A 23 -0.90 3.45 5.03
CA GLU A 23 -0.96 4.12 3.73
C GLU A 23 0.21 5.10 3.60
N PRO A 24 0.78 5.27 2.39
CA PRO A 24 1.88 6.19 2.19
C PRO A 24 1.41 7.63 2.47
N TRP A 25 2.25 8.39 3.18
CA TRP A 25 2.05 9.83 3.37
C TRP A 25 2.07 10.58 2.03
N LYS A 26 2.88 10.09 1.09
CA LYS A 26 2.94 10.63 -0.27
C LYS A 26 3.44 9.57 -1.23
N THR A 27 2.72 9.41 -2.34
CA THR A 27 3.20 8.67 -3.51
C THR A 27 3.49 9.64 -4.64
N MET A 28 4.63 9.49 -5.30
CA MET A 28 5.00 10.29 -6.45
C MET A 28 5.60 9.42 -7.54
N LYS A 29 5.43 9.81 -8.80
CA LYS A 29 6.13 9.13 -9.90
C LYS A 29 7.63 9.28 -9.71
N LEU A 30 8.38 8.21 -9.95
CA LEU A 30 9.84 8.21 -9.88
C LEU A 30 10.43 9.09 -10.99
N TRP A 31 9.78 9.13 -12.16
CA TRP A 31 10.13 10.00 -13.26
C TRP A 31 8.94 10.86 -13.70
N PRO A 32 9.19 12.08 -14.23
CA PRO A 32 8.12 12.95 -14.73
C PRO A 32 7.43 12.39 -15.98
N GLY A 33 8.11 11.53 -16.75
CA GLY A 33 7.62 10.89 -17.97
C GLY A 33 7.87 9.38 -17.96
N LYS A 34 8.20 8.81 -19.11
CA LYS A 34 8.60 7.40 -19.22
C LYS A 34 9.87 7.11 -18.42
N ALA A 35 10.02 5.87 -17.96
CA ALA A 35 11.24 5.46 -17.30
C ALA A 35 12.43 5.53 -18.28
N PRO A 36 13.62 5.96 -17.84
CA PRO A 36 14.81 5.96 -18.68
C PRO A 36 15.10 4.57 -19.24
N GLY A 37 15.26 4.47 -20.56
CA GLY A 37 15.55 3.20 -21.23
C GLY A 37 14.35 2.26 -21.39
N GLU A 38 13.13 2.72 -21.13
CA GLU A 38 11.91 1.95 -21.43
C GLU A 38 11.74 1.77 -22.95
N LYS A 39 11.85 0.51 -23.41
CA LYS A 39 11.87 0.16 -24.84
C LYS A 39 10.53 -0.31 -25.39
N SER A 40 9.62 -0.74 -24.52
CA SER A 40 8.41 -1.46 -24.90
C SER A 40 7.28 -1.13 -23.94
N ASP A 41 6.05 -1.13 -24.47
CA ASP A 41 4.86 -1.15 -23.65
C ASP A 41 4.71 -2.52 -22.98
N ILE A 42 4.72 -2.52 -21.65
CA ILE A 42 4.59 -3.74 -20.83
C ILE A 42 3.14 -3.98 -20.38
N GLY A 43 2.21 -3.16 -20.84
CA GLY A 43 0.79 -3.21 -20.46
C GLY A 43 0.50 -2.57 -19.10
N PRO A 44 -0.78 -2.56 -18.69
CA PRO A 44 -1.19 -1.96 -17.42
C PRO A 44 -0.66 -2.73 -16.22
N GLU A 45 -0.39 -1.99 -15.14
CA GLU A 45 -0.09 -2.56 -13.83
C GLU A 45 -1.26 -3.39 -13.33
N SER A 46 -0.96 -4.56 -12.76
CA SER A 46 -1.99 -5.41 -12.18
C SER A 46 -1.43 -6.27 -11.05
N GLU A 47 -2.31 -6.75 -10.18
CA GLU A 47 -1.96 -7.82 -9.24
C GLU A 47 -1.91 -9.18 -9.94
N ARG A 48 -0.96 -10.03 -9.55
CA ARG A 48 -0.96 -11.45 -9.92
C ARG A 48 -1.89 -12.26 -9.00
N PRO A 49 -2.62 -13.24 -9.55
CA PRO A 49 -3.46 -14.15 -8.75
C PRO A 49 -2.63 -14.84 -7.66
N PRO A 50 -3.14 -14.93 -6.42
CA PRO A 50 -2.43 -15.55 -5.31
C PRO A 50 -2.07 -17.02 -5.60
N ARG A 51 -1.01 -17.50 -4.96
CA ARG A 51 -0.60 -18.92 -5.08
C ARG A 51 -1.44 -19.78 -4.12
N PRO A 52 -2.12 -20.83 -4.60
CA PRO A 52 -2.87 -21.74 -3.72
C PRO A 52 -1.97 -22.36 -2.65
N GLY A 53 -2.47 -22.45 -1.41
CA GLY A 53 -1.75 -23.08 -0.30
C GLY A 53 -0.54 -22.29 0.24
N GLN A 54 -0.34 -21.04 -0.19
CA GLN A 54 0.71 -20.16 0.32
C GLN A 54 0.10 -18.94 1.01
N ARG A 55 0.90 -18.25 1.83
CA ARG A 55 0.54 -16.92 2.36
C ARG A 55 0.15 -16.02 1.18
N LYS A 56 -0.96 -15.28 1.34
CA LYS A 56 -1.35 -14.26 0.37
C LYS A 56 -0.30 -13.14 0.41
N VAL A 57 0.30 -12.88 -0.74
CA VAL A 57 1.26 -11.80 -0.98
C VAL A 57 0.76 -11.03 -2.19
N ILE A 58 0.60 -9.72 -2.05
CA ILE A 58 0.29 -8.81 -3.14
C ILE A 58 1.51 -8.76 -4.06
N ARG A 59 1.32 -9.16 -5.32
CA ARG A 59 2.38 -9.20 -6.32
C ARG A 59 2.01 -8.35 -7.50
N ILE A 60 2.57 -7.15 -7.60
CA ILE A 60 2.31 -6.23 -8.70
C ILE A 60 3.20 -6.62 -9.88
N GLN A 61 2.63 -6.77 -11.07
CA GLN A 61 3.36 -7.00 -12.31
C GLN A 61 3.20 -5.80 -13.26
N ASN A 62 4.01 -5.78 -14.33
CA ASN A 62 3.95 -4.77 -15.39
C ASN A 62 4.04 -3.34 -14.86
N VAL A 63 5.02 -3.09 -13.97
CA VAL A 63 5.24 -1.76 -13.35
C VAL A 63 5.61 -0.72 -14.42
N SER A 64 4.58 -0.15 -15.04
CA SER A 64 4.66 0.74 -16.19
C SER A 64 4.73 2.21 -15.79
N THR A 65 4.32 2.54 -14.56
CA THR A 65 4.52 3.86 -13.97
C THR A 65 5.19 3.72 -12.60
N PRO A 66 6.52 3.58 -12.54
CA PRO A 66 7.18 3.37 -11.26
C PRO A 66 7.03 4.59 -10.35
N THR A 67 6.82 4.31 -9.06
CA THR A 67 6.53 5.32 -8.04
C THR A 67 7.48 5.18 -6.84
N LEU A 68 7.59 6.26 -6.07
CA LEU A 68 8.15 6.27 -4.73
C LEU A 68 7.01 6.51 -3.75
N SER A 69 6.88 5.66 -2.74
CA SER A 69 5.82 5.71 -1.73
C SER A 69 6.43 5.95 -0.36
N VAL A 70 6.26 7.16 0.17
CA VAL A 70 6.86 7.58 1.43
C VAL A 70 5.95 7.18 2.59
N TYR A 71 6.42 6.28 3.45
CA TYR A 71 5.77 5.87 4.70
C TYR A 71 6.46 6.58 5.86
N ARG A 72 5.80 7.63 6.35
CA ARG A 72 6.33 8.49 7.41
C ARG A 72 5.86 8.01 8.79
N PRO A 73 6.77 7.72 9.73
CA PRO A 73 6.41 7.34 11.08
C PRO A 73 5.84 8.54 11.86
N LYS A 74 5.06 8.24 12.91
CA LYS A 74 4.45 9.27 13.78
C LYS A 74 5.50 10.15 14.48
N GLN A 75 6.63 9.56 14.86
CA GLN A 75 7.77 10.26 15.49
C GLN A 75 9.04 9.96 14.69
N PRO A 76 9.37 10.77 13.66
CA PRO A 76 10.56 10.54 12.84
C PRO A 76 11.85 10.76 13.62
N ASN A 77 12.79 9.82 13.49
CA ASN A 77 14.11 9.87 14.14
C ASN A 77 15.20 10.52 13.25
N GLY A 78 14.82 11.01 12.06
CA GLY A 78 15.74 11.64 11.09
C GLY A 78 16.38 10.68 10.08
N THR A 79 16.20 9.36 10.21
CA THR A 79 16.71 8.36 9.27
C THR A 79 15.66 8.02 8.20
N ALA A 80 16.14 7.75 6.98
CA ALA A 80 15.32 7.20 5.90
C ALA A 80 15.97 5.96 5.28
N VAL A 81 15.15 5.01 4.85
CA VAL A 81 15.56 3.78 4.15
C VAL A 81 14.71 3.61 2.90
N VAL A 82 15.37 3.37 1.76
CA VAL A 82 14.70 3.02 0.50
C VAL A 82 14.56 1.51 0.44
N ILE A 83 13.33 1.04 0.25
CA ILE A 83 12.97 -0.37 0.13
C ILE A 83 12.81 -0.69 -1.36
N CYS A 84 13.50 -1.73 -1.81
CA CYS A 84 13.36 -2.26 -3.16
C CYS A 84 12.74 -3.67 -3.06
N PRO A 85 11.40 -3.81 -3.12
CA PRO A 85 10.76 -5.12 -3.05
C PRO A 85 11.31 -6.06 -4.13
N GLY A 86 11.51 -7.33 -3.77
CA GLY A 86 12.00 -8.35 -4.68
C GLY A 86 10.95 -8.83 -5.67
N GLY A 87 11.27 -9.94 -6.36
CA GLY A 87 10.47 -10.48 -7.48
C GLY A 87 11.22 -10.61 -8.80
N GLY A 88 12.54 -10.44 -8.79
CA GLY A 88 13.42 -10.71 -9.93
C GLY A 88 13.06 -9.91 -11.18
N TYR A 89 12.59 -8.66 -11.01
CA TYR A 89 12.14 -7.77 -12.09
C TYR A 89 10.93 -8.27 -12.89
N THR A 90 10.22 -9.29 -12.40
CA THR A 90 8.98 -9.78 -13.03
C THR A 90 7.73 -9.38 -12.26
N ILE A 91 7.87 -9.16 -10.95
CA ILE A 91 6.86 -8.66 -10.03
C ILE A 91 7.53 -7.80 -8.95
N LEU A 92 6.73 -7.07 -8.18
CA LEU A 92 7.07 -6.54 -6.87
C LEU A 92 6.34 -7.35 -5.80
N ALA A 93 7.07 -7.93 -4.84
CA ALA A 93 6.49 -8.54 -3.64
C ALA A 93 6.03 -7.44 -2.66
N TRP A 94 4.93 -6.77 -3.05
CA TRP A 94 4.55 -5.43 -2.59
C TRP A 94 4.31 -5.32 -1.09
N ASP A 95 3.56 -6.25 -0.51
CA ASP A 95 3.27 -6.25 0.92
C ASP A 95 4.44 -6.85 1.71
N LEU A 96 4.77 -8.12 1.45
CA LEU A 96 5.73 -8.89 2.23
C LEU A 96 7.13 -8.26 2.30
N GLU A 97 7.64 -7.74 1.18
CA GLU A 97 8.99 -7.15 1.09
C GLU A 97 8.96 -5.62 0.94
N GLY A 98 7.76 -5.02 0.92
CA GLY A 98 7.53 -3.58 0.82
C GLY A 98 6.82 -3.04 2.04
N THR A 99 5.48 -2.97 2.03
CA THR A 99 4.71 -2.28 3.07
C THR A 99 4.91 -2.85 4.48
N GLU A 100 5.05 -4.17 4.64
CA GLU A 100 5.32 -4.78 5.94
C GLU A 100 6.71 -4.37 6.48
N VAL A 101 7.71 -4.26 5.60
CA VAL A 101 9.03 -3.76 5.95
C VAL A 101 8.96 -2.27 6.29
N ALA A 102 8.16 -1.49 5.56
CA ALA A 102 7.94 -0.08 5.84
C ALA A 102 7.29 0.14 7.22
N GLU A 103 6.26 -0.65 7.55
CA GLU A 103 5.61 -0.65 8.86
C GLU A 103 6.59 -1.00 9.98
N TRP A 104 7.41 -2.04 9.77
CA TRP A 104 8.44 -2.43 10.73
C TRP A 104 9.47 -1.33 10.95
N LEU A 105 10.00 -0.69 9.89
CA LEU A 105 10.92 0.44 10.00
C LEU A 105 10.28 1.66 10.67
N ASN A 106 9.03 1.95 10.34
CA ASN A 106 8.26 3.03 10.96
C ASN A 106 8.12 2.84 12.47
N SER A 107 8.07 1.60 12.97
CA SER A 107 8.03 1.32 14.41
C SER A 107 9.26 1.82 15.17
N PHE A 108 10.39 2.00 14.48
CA PHE A 108 11.64 2.57 15.04
C PHE A 108 11.79 4.08 14.77
N GLY A 109 10.79 4.72 14.19
CA GLY A 109 10.87 6.12 13.78
C GLY A 109 11.65 6.35 12.48
N VAL A 110 11.97 5.30 11.73
CA VAL A 110 12.63 5.41 10.41
C VAL A 110 11.60 5.69 9.34
N THR A 111 11.86 6.67 8.46
CA THR A 111 11.03 6.92 7.27
C THR A 111 11.35 5.88 6.20
N ALA A 112 10.34 5.14 5.75
CA ALA A 112 10.50 4.16 4.68
C ALA A 112 10.04 4.78 3.35
N VAL A 113 10.73 4.45 2.26
CA VAL A 113 10.48 4.94 0.89
C VAL A 113 10.46 3.79 -0.09
#